data_AF-E4WUB4-F1
#
_entry.id   AF-E4WUB4-F1
#
_cell.length_a   1.000
_cell.length_b   1.000
_cell.length_c   1.000
_cell.angle_alpha   90.00
_cell.angle_beta   90.00
_cell.angle_gamma   90.00
#
_symmetry.space_group_name_H-M   'P 1'
#
loop_
_entity.id
_entity.type
_entity.pdbx_description
1 polymer ?
#
loop_
_entity_poly.entity_id
_entity_poly.type
_entity_poly.pdbx_seq_one_letter_code
_entity_poly.pdbx_strand_id
1 'polypeptide(L)'
;MPKGLTFATVLAHGAFDENGDYWTMSVAIDLPEYAFTPKTVYVVIKFKDAQNLPLGAMVDPAQILQSMEFASYLYNENPRDSSVRYFHMFAASGDFFVLPMNSMELDAIKTLDSCRVGEPPMEMMQYDDSLNGYFKIFSKEKMEWFPVRFETNTDFMQLHMIQAVFDEEKNLIKLDTLQTGNADILKEFTVTNINVTGDALIDMYSKLVPYGEPVRYIFDLSEKDEPVTISVSSEKLFDDDMVNFPVYSLGGIDFPMFCFQNYYCKIFKYIFFSNFEDMED
;
A
#
# COMPACT_ATOMS: atom_id res chain seq x y z
N MET A 1 18.29 14.51 5.58
CA MET A 1 18.31 13.33 4.69
C MET A 1 19.44 12.39 5.08
N PRO A 2 19.21 11.08 5.16
CA PRO A 2 20.25 10.11 5.45
C PRO A 2 21.33 10.08 4.38
N LYS A 3 22.59 9.96 4.79
CA LYS A 3 23.73 9.88 3.87
C LYS A 3 23.69 8.53 3.14
N GLY A 4 23.93 8.53 1.83
CA GLY A 4 24.01 7.31 1.00
C GLY A 4 22.70 6.85 0.37
N LEU A 5 21.57 7.45 0.76
CA LEU A 5 20.26 7.14 0.18
C LEU A 5 19.85 8.15 -0.89
N THR A 6 19.39 7.64 -2.03
CA THR A 6 18.72 8.43 -3.08
C THR A 6 17.24 8.11 -3.09
N PHE A 7 16.40 9.05 -2.68
CA PHE A 7 14.94 8.86 -2.59
C PHE A 7 14.33 8.86 -4.00
N ALA A 8 13.57 7.83 -4.32
CA ALA A 8 12.93 7.65 -5.62
C ALA A 8 11.48 8.12 -5.64
N THR A 9 10.73 7.89 -4.55
CA THR A 9 9.30 8.24 -4.45
C THR A 9 8.88 8.43 -3.01
N VAL A 10 7.74 9.06 -2.77
CA VAL A 10 7.07 9.16 -1.46
C VAL A 10 5.58 8.86 -1.66
N LEU A 11 4.96 8.22 -0.66
CA LEU A 11 3.53 7.94 -0.71
C LEU A 11 2.69 9.22 -0.70
N ALA A 12 1.61 9.20 -1.48
CA ALA A 12 0.55 10.20 -1.41
C ALA A 12 -0.37 10.01 -0.19
N HIS A 13 -0.45 8.78 0.32
CA HIS A 13 -1.26 8.43 1.49
C HIS A 13 -0.39 8.32 2.75
N GLY A 14 -0.24 9.42 3.47
CA GLY A 14 0.35 9.41 4.81
C GLY A 14 -0.72 9.49 5.92
N ALA A 15 -0.24 9.44 7.16
CA ALA A 15 -1.08 9.35 8.34
C ALA A 15 -0.63 10.32 9.42
N PHE A 16 -1.57 11.02 10.05
CA PHE A 16 -1.30 11.68 11.33
C PHE A 16 -1.49 10.71 12.49
N ASP A 17 -0.66 10.85 13.51
CA ASP A 17 -0.91 10.22 14.81
C ASP A 17 -1.53 11.19 15.82
N GLU A 18 -1.83 10.69 17.01
CA GLU A 18 -2.43 11.45 18.11
C GLU A 18 -1.54 12.58 18.67
N ASN A 19 -0.24 12.55 18.41
CA ASN A 19 0.68 13.61 18.78
C ASN A 19 0.73 14.72 17.73
N GLY A 20 0.06 14.54 16.59
CA GLY A 20 0.11 15.47 15.47
C GLY A 20 1.33 15.29 14.57
N ASP A 21 2.06 14.19 14.74
CA ASP A 21 3.17 13.84 13.85
C ASP A 21 2.60 13.26 12.56
N TYR A 22 3.18 13.63 11.41
CA TYR A 22 2.81 13.07 10.12
C TYR A 22 3.79 11.97 9.72
N TRP A 23 3.25 10.85 9.28
CA TRP A 23 4.00 9.67 8.88
C TRP A 23 3.76 9.36 7.42
N THR A 24 4.81 9.03 6.72
CA THR A 24 4.74 8.52 5.35
C THR A 24 5.82 7.47 5.12
N MET A 25 5.72 6.79 3.99
CA MET A 25 6.72 5.83 3.55
C MET A 25 7.26 6.23 2.19
N SER A 26 8.48 5.81 1.93
CA SER A 26 9.23 6.15 0.73
C SER A 26 10.05 4.94 0.31
N VAL A 27 10.40 4.92 -0.97
CA VAL A 27 11.44 4.03 -1.47
C VAL A 27 12.66 4.87 -1.80
N ALA A 28 13.82 4.38 -1.38
CA ALA A 28 15.11 4.92 -1.77
C ALA A 28 16.00 3.81 -2.33
N ILE A 29 17.06 4.24 -3.00
CA ILE A 29 18.15 3.39 -3.43
C ILE A 29 19.34 3.66 -2.51
N ASP A 30 19.81 2.60 -1.87
CA ASP A 30 21.04 2.60 -1.08
C ASP A 30 22.20 2.14 -1.97
N LEU A 31 23.26 2.94 -2.01
CA LEU A 31 24.52 2.64 -2.70
C LEU A 31 25.65 2.61 -1.67
N PRO A 32 25.79 1.51 -0.90
CA PRO A 32 26.88 1.40 0.06
C PRO A 32 28.23 1.55 -0.64
N GLU A 33 29.19 2.17 0.05
CA GLU A 33 30.56 2.25 -0.43
C GLU A 33 31.04 0.82 -0.76
N TYR A 34 31.50 0.59 -2.00
CA TYR A 34 31.95 -0.71 -2.53
C TYR A 34 30.86 -1.76 -2.84
N ALA A 35 29.57 -1.42 -2.81
CA ALA A 35 28.53 -2.32 -3.30
C ALA A 35 28.58 -2.47 -4.83
N PHE A 36 28.54 -3.70 -5.33
CA PHE A 36 28.47 -3.98 -6.77
C PHE A 36 27.08 -3.72 -7.36
N THR A 37 26.04 -3.77 -6.52
CA THR A 37 24.64 -3.57 -6.91
C THR A 37 23.94 -2.58 -5.98
N PRO A 38 23.11 -1.67 -6.52
CA PRO A 38 22.21 -0.86 -5.71
C PRO A 38 21.25 -1.76 -4.92
N LYS A 39 20.84 -1.29 -3.75
CA LYS A 39 19.83 -1.98 -2.94
C LYS A 39 18.58 -1.13 -2.83
N THR A 40 17.43 -1.74 -3.05
CA THR A 40 16.15 -1.12 -2.74
C THR A 40 15.97 -1.08 -1.23
N VAL A 41 15.56 0.09 -0.72
CA VAL A 41 15.24 0.28 0.69
C VAL A 41 13.89 0.99 0.84
N TYR A 42 13.05 0.44 1.70
CA TYR A 42 11.79 1.05 2.13
C TYR A 42 12.04 1.81 3.44
N VAL A 43 11.64 3.07 3.45
CA VAL A 43 11.97 4.04 4.50
C VAL A 43 10.68 4.59 5.08
N VAL A 44 10.52 4.47 6.40
CA VAL A 44 9.46 5.18 7.13
C VAL A 44 10.01 6.55 7.55
N ILE A 45 9.24 7.60 7.25
CA ILE A 45 9.58 8.99 7.53
C ILE A 45 8.52 9.55 8.47
N LYS A 46 8.97 10.11 9.57
CA LYS A 46 8.16 10.86 10.53
C LYS A 46 8.48 12.34 10.41
N PHE A 47 7.46 13.19 10.35
CA PHE A 47 7.57 14.64 10.44
C PHE A 47 6.97 15.07 11.78
N LYS A 48 7.82 15.52 12.69
CA LYS A 48 7.42 15.93 14.03
C LYS A 48 6.56 17.19 14.01
N ASP A 49 5.49 17.17 14.80
CA ASP A 49 4.56 18.29 14.99
C ASP A 49 4.00 18.85 13.67
N ALA A 50 3.83 17.96 12.67
CA ALA A 50 3.47 18.34 11.32
C ALA A 50 2.09 19.01 11.24
N GLN A 51 1.18 18.71 12.16
CA GLN A 51 -0.14 19.35 12.25
C GLN A 51 -0.06 20.87 12.47
N ASN A 52 1.03 21.34 13.10
CA ASN A 52 1.26 22.73 13.43
C ASN A 52 2.21 23.41 12.44
N LEU A 53 2.71 22.68 11.44
CA LEU A 53 3.48 23.29 10.37
C LEU A 53 2.57 24.24 9.57
N PRO A 54 3.06 25.45 9.21
CA PRO A 54 2.29 26.35 8.36
C PRO A 54 1.94 25.65 7.04
N LEU A 55 0.76 25.91 6.47
CA LEU A 55 0.41 25.38 5.15
C LEU A 55 0.85 26.34 4.04
N GLY A 56 1.35 25.80 2.93
CA GLY A 56 1.61 26.53 1.69
C GLY A 56 3.06 27.02 1.51
N ALA A 57 3.26 27.96 0.59
CA ALA A 57 4.58 28.43 0.12
C ALA A 57 5.43 29.18 1.18
N MET A 58 5.00 29.22 2.43
CA MET A 58 5.61 29.98 3.53
C MET A 58 6.42 29.10 4.49
N VAL A 59 6.46 27.79 4.29
CA VAL A 59 7.27 26.90 5.13
C VAL A 59 8.72 26.94 4.67
N ASP A 60 9.62 27.27 5.58
CA ASP A 60 11.05 27.15 5.35
C ASP A 60 11.40 25.65 5.17
N PRO A 61 11.96 25.24 4.02
CA PRO A 61 12.39 23.85 3.81
C PRO A 61 13.32 23.32 4.90
N ALA A 62 14.13 24.18 5.51
CA ALA A 62 15.01 23.78 6.62
C ALA A 62 14.21 23.35 7.86
N GLN A 63 13.06 23.97 8.14
CA GLN A 63 12.19 23.57 9.24
C GLN A 63 11.57 22.19 9.01
N ILE A 64 11.11 21.94 7.77
CA ILE A 64 10.61 20.61 7.38
C ILE A 64 11.72 19.57 7.56
N LEU A 65 12.91 19.82 7.03
CA LEU A 65 14.04 18.89 7.12
C LEU A 65 14.49 18.62 8.56
N GLN A 66 14.38 19.61 9.47
CA GLN A 66 14.68 19.45 10.89
C GLN A 66 13.61 18.66 11.64
N SER A 67 12.36 18.66 11.16
CA SER A 67 11.27 17.87 11.73
C SER A 67 11.33 16.38 11.35
N MET A 68 12.13 16.03 10.33
CA MET A 68 12.19 14.68 9.79
C MET A 68 12.99 13.72 10.68
N GLU A 69 12.37 12.61 11.02
CA GLU A 69 13.02 11.43 11.60
C GLU A 69 12.86 10.24 10.65
N PHE A 70 13.92 9.45 10.54
CA PHE A 70 13.97 8.27 9.69
C PHE A 70 14.05 7.04 10.59
N ALA A 71 13.16 6.08 10.37
CA ALA A 71 13.13 4.84 11.13
C ALA A 71 14.15 3.82 10.59
N SER A 72 14.13 2.61 11.16
CA SER A 72 14.92 1.51 10.61
C SER A 72 14.52 1.15 9.17
N TYR A 73 15.52 0.73 8.41
CA TYR A 73 15.39 0.44 6.99
C TYR A 73 14.92 -0.99 6.76
N LEU A 74 13.97 -1.15 5.84
CA LEU A 74 13.59 -2.45 5.31
C LEU A 74 14.23 -2.62 3.94
N TYR A 75 14.99 -3.69 3.75
CA TYR A 75 15.59 -4.05 2.46
C TYR A 75 14.85 -5.24 1.86
N ASN A 76 14.98 -5.43 0.54
CA ASN A 76 14.60 -6.71 -0.07
C ASN A 76 15.40 -7.86 0.58
N GLU A 77 14.75 -9.01 0.79
CA GLU A 77 15.37 -10.18 1.43
C GLU A 77 16.53 -10.73 0.60
N ASN A 78 16.36 -10.79 -0.72
CA ASN A 78 17.45 -11.12 -1.63
C ASN A 78 18.31 -9.86 -1.85
N PRO A 79 19.59 -9.85 -1.45
CA PRO A 79 20.45 -8.67 -1.59
C PRO A 79 20.80 -8.31 -3.04
N ARG A 80 20.46 -9.16 -4.02
CA ARG A 80 20.62 -8.91 -5.45
C ARG A 80 19.33 -8.41 -6.11
N ASP A 81 18.22 -8.47 -5.40
CA ASP A 81 16.95 -7.96 -5.87
C ASP A 81 16.92 -6.44 -5.66
N SER A 82 17.02 -5.70 -6.76
CA SER A 82 16.90 -4.24 -6.79
C SER A 82 15.55 -3.78 -7.34
N SER A 83 14.58 -4.68 -7.47
CA SER A 83 13.20 -4.30 -7.81
C SER A 83 12.59 -3.51 -6.66
N VAL A 84 11.53 -2.77 -6.97
CA VAL A 84 10.70 -2.10 -5.95
C VAL A 84 9.34 -2.77 -5.94
N ARG A 85 8.96 -3.43 -4.86
CA ARG A 85 7.58 -3.89 -4.67
C ARG A 85 6.68 -2.67 -4.60
N TYR A 86 5.67 -2.61 -5.46
CA TYR A 86 4.76 -1.48 -5.51
C TYR A 86 3.83 -1.50 -4.29
N PHE A 87 3.68 -0.36 -3.64
CA PHE A 87 2.69 -0.13 -2.60
C PHE A 87 2.14 1.27 -2.76
N HIS A 88 0.83 1.42 -2.60
CA HIS A 88 0.13 2.68 -2.81
C HIS A 88 -0.21 3.38 -1.50
N MET A 89 -0.44 2.61 -0.44
CA MET A 89 -0.90 3.09 0.87
C MET A 89 -0.35 2.18 1.98
N PHE A 90 -0.24 2.67 3.21
CA PHE A 90 -0.16 1.85 4.43
C PHE A 90 -1.37 2.12 5.33
N ALA A 91 -1.76 1.14 6.15
CA ALA A 91 -2.85 1.31 7.11
C ALA A 91 -2.27 1.56 8.50
N ALA A 92 -2.76 2.58 9.20
CA ALA A 92 -2.41 2.79 10.60
C ALA A 92 -3.37 2.07 11.54
N SER A 93 -2.83 1.59 12.65
CA SER A 93 -3.53 0.80 13.65
C SER A 93 -2.88 0.97 15.02
N GLY A 94 -3.37 1.91 15.83
CA GLY A 94 -2.75 2.21 17.13
C GLY A 94 -1.28 2.58 16.93
N ASP A 95 -0.37 1.82 17.54
CA ASP A 95 1.08 2.00 17.42
C ASP A 95 1.75 1.36 16.20
N PHE A 96 0.96 0.83 15.27
CA PHE A 96 1.48 0.08 14.14
C PHE A 96 1.08 0.67 12.79
N PHE A 97 1.94 0.44 11.79
CA PHE A 97 1.58 0.52 10.38
C PHE A 97 1.61 -0.86 9.75
N VAL A 98 0.63 -1.14 8.89
CA VAL A 98 0.59 -2.33 8.04
C VAL A 98 0.85 -1.89 6.60
N LEU A 99 1.93 -2.39 6.03
CA LEU A 99 2.35 -2.11 4.66
C LEU A 99 2.11 -3.36 3.78
N PRO A 100 1.17 -3.32 2.83
CA PRO A 100 1.05 -4.37 1.81
C PRO A 100 2.19 -4.25 0.79
N MET A 101 2.81 -5.37 0.49
CA MET A 101 3.86 -5.53 -0.52
C MET A 101 3.26 -6.33 -1.67
N ASN A 102 2.77 -5.61 -2.68
CA ASN A 102 2.01 -6.19 -3.78
C ASN A 102 2.85 -7.15 -4.62
N SER A 103 2.19 -8.06 -5.34
CA SER A 103 2.78 -8.94 -6.37
C SER A 103 3.12 -8.19 -7.67
N MET A 104 3.24 -6.87 -7.59
CA MET A 104 3.65 -5.99 -8.66
C MET A 104 4.93 -5.29 -8.25
N GLU A 105 5.85 -5.15 -9.18
CA GLU A 105 7.13 -4.51 -8.95
C GLU A 105 7.49 -3.53 -10.06
N LEU A 106 8.34 -2.57 -9.71
CA LEU A 106 9.11 -1.81 -10.68
C LEU A 106 10.42 -2.56 -10.88
N ASP A 107 10.58 -3.18 -12.05
CA ASP A 107 11.80 -3.87 -12.41
C ASP A 107 12.90 -2.84 -12.69
N ALA A 108 14.09 -3.05 -12.12
CA ALA A 108 15.18 -2.09 -12.20
C ALA A 108 15.73 -1.94 -13.63
N ILE A 109 15.78 -3.02 -14.41
CA ILE A 109 16.29 -3.00 -15.79
C ILE A 109 15.27 -2.31 -16.69
N LYS A 110 13.98 -2.67 -16.58
CA LYS A 110 12.89 -2.00 -17.30
C LYS A 110 12.82 -0.52 -16.95
N THR A 111 13.00 -0.17 -15.67
CA THR A 111 13.08 1.23 -15.24
C THR A 111 14.18 1.99 -16.00
N LEU A 112 15.39 1.43 -16.06
CA LEU A 112 16.51 2.04 -16.78
C LEU A 112 16.24 2.13 -18.29
N ASP A 113 15.72 1.07 -18.90
CA ASP A 113 15.42 1.04 -20.32
C ASP A 113 14.32 2.02 -20.70
N SER A 114 13.20 2.03 -19.98
CA SER A 114 12.09 2.95 -20.18
C SER A 114 12.52 4.40 -19.96
N CYS A 115 13.34 4.68 -18.95
CA CYS A 115 13.93 6.02 -18.77
C CYS A 115 14.81 6.43 -19.95
N ARG A 116 15.59 5.49 -20.52
CA ARG A 116 16.48 5.75 -21.67
C ARG A 116 15.71 6.06 -22.94
N VAL A 117 14.57 5.41 -23.17
CA VAL A 117 13.74 5.60 -24.38
C VAL A 117 12.59 6.59 -24.20
N GLY A 118 12.35 7.08 -22.98
CA GLY A 118 11.29 8.04 -22.67
C GLY A 118 9.90 7.41 -22.58
N GLU A 119 9.81 6.16 -22.13
CA GLU A 119 8.55 5.47 -21.89
C GLU A 119 7.91 5.88 -20.56
N PRO A 120 6.56 5.79 -20.46
CA PRO A 120 5.87 6.14 -19.22
C PRO A 120 6.18 5.16 -18.09
N PRO A 121 6.01 5.57 -16.81
CA PRO A 121 6.27 4.71 -15.65
C PRO A 121 5.55 3.36 -15.66
N MET A 122 4.40 3.27 -16.34
CA MET A 122 3.67 2.02 -16.49
C MET A 122 4.57 0.93 -17.09
N GLU A 123 5.36 1.23 -18.13
CA GLU A 123 6.22 0.22 -18.80
C GLU A 123 7.31 -0.36 -17.88
N MET A 124 7.59 0.32 -16.77
CA MET A 124 8.52 -0.11 -15.73
C MET A 124 7.88 -1.08 -14.74
N MET A 125 6.54 -1.08 -14.65
CA MET A 125 5.75 -1.88 -13.73
C MET A 125 5.39 -3.24 -14.34
N GLN A 126 5.53 -4.29 -13.54
CA GLN A 126 5.19 -5.64 -13.94
C GLN A 126 4.50 -6.36 -12.80
N TYR A 127 3.35 -6.96 -13.10
CA TYR A 127 2.81 -8.06 -12.30
C TYR A 127 3.65 -9.32 -12.52
N ASP A 128 4.03 -9.99 -11.44
CA ASP A 128 4.76 -11.26 -11.46
C ASP A 128 3.99 -12.28 -10.62
N ASP A 129 3.40 -13.26 -11.30
CA ASP A 129 2.60 -14.33 -10.72
C ASP A 129 3.44 -15.32 -9.90
N SER A 130 4.77 -15.28 -10.01
CA SER A 130 5.68 -16.07 -9.19
C SER A 130 5.98 -15.42 -7.83
N LEU A 131 5.59 -14.16 -7.63
CA LEU A 131 5.86 -13.42 -6.41
C LEU A 131 4.63 -13.35 -5.51
N ASN A 132 4.69 -14.05 -4.37
CA ASN A 132 3.65 -13.95 -3.35
C ASN A 132 3.52 -12.53 -2.79
N GLY A 133 2.28 -12.10 -2.58
CA GLY A 133 1.97 -10.91 -1.82
C GLY A 133 2.30 -11.10 -0.34
N TYR A 134 2.72 -10.05 0.34
CA TYR A 134 2.94 -10.12 1.78
C TYR A 134 2.72 -8.80 2.48
N PHE A 135 2.66 -8.83 3.80
CA PHE A 135 2.56 -7.63 4.64
C PHE A 135 3.79 -7.51 5.53
N LYS A 136 4.23 -6.27 5.72
CA LYS A 136 5.20 -5.88 6.75
C LYS A 136 4.52 -4.97 7.75
N ILE A 137 4.84 -5.18 9.02
CA ILE A 137 4.29 -4.39 10.11
C ILE A 137 5.42 -3.54 10.68
N PHE A 138 5.16 -2.27 10.93
CA PHE A 138 6.10 -1.33 11.51
C PHE A 138 5.56 -0.84 12.84
N SER A 139 6.40 -0.80 13.88
CA SER A 139 6.08 -0.23 15.18
C SER A 139 6.54 1.22 15.25
N LYS A 140 5.61 2.15 15.46
CA LYS A 140 5.89 3.57 15.66
C LYS A 140 6.68 3.82 16.94
N GLU A 141 6.31 3.14 18.03
CA GLU A 141 6.97 3.28 19.33
C GLU A 141 8.44 2.86 19.25
N LYS A 142 8.71 1.69 18.65
CA LYS A 142 10.08 1.15 18.52
C LYS A 142 10.85 1.76 17.37
N MET A 143 10.19 2.46 16.45
CA MET A 143 10.76 2.94 15.19
C MET A 143 11.38 1.81 14.35
N GLU A 144 10.77 0.63 14.41
CA GLU A 144 11.33 -0.61 13.87
C GLU A 144 10.29 -1.47 13.13
N TRP A 145 10.76 -2.18 12.10
CA TRP A 145 9.97 -3.21 11.42
C TRP A 145 9.84 -4.46 12.28
N PHE A 146 8.62 -4.96 12.40
CA PHE A 146 8.34 -6.25 13.01
C PHE A 146 9.02 -7.37 12.18
N PRO A 147 9.68 -8.34 12.83
CA PRO A 147 10.53 -9.31 12.13
C PRO A 147 9.71 -10.32 11.31
N VAL A 148 8.40 -10.43 11.54
CA VAL A 148 7.52 -11.34 10.81
C VAL A 148 7.17 -10.81 9.42
N ARG A 149 7.13 -11.71 8.45
CA ARG A 149 6.54 -11.52 7.11
C ARG A 149 5.23 -12.29 7.07
N PHE A 150 4.12 -11.59 6.81
CA PHE A 150 2.81 -12.23 6.69
C PHE A 150 2.50 -12.42 5.21
N GLU A 151 2.67 -13.63 4.70
CA GLU A 151 2.58 -13.94 3.27
C GLU A 151 1.20 -14.49 2.89
N THR A 152 0.65 -14.02 1.77
CA THR A 152 -0.60 -14.53 1.21
C THR A 152 -0.34 -15.26 -0.10
N ASN A 153 -1.06 -16.35 -0.34
CA ASN A 153 -0.92 -17.21 -1.52
C ASN A 153 -1.97 -16.92 -2.59
N THR A 154 -2.49 -15.70 -2.62
CA THR A 154 -3.51 -15.24 -3.57
C THR A 154 -2.91 -14.18 -4.48
N ASP A 155 -3.50 -13.98 -5.66
CA ASP A 155 -3.23 -12.79 -6.47
C ASP A 155 -3.38 -11.55 -5.58
N PHE A 156 -2.32 -10.76 -5.50
CA PHE A 156 -2.20 -9.75 -4.45
C PHE A 156 -1.83 -8.39 -5.02
N MET A 157 -2.84 -7.54 -5.06
CA MET A 157 -2.71 -6.12 -5.30
C MET A 157 -3.71 -5.39 -4.43
N GLN A 158 -3.20 -4.42 -3.67
CA GLN A 158 -3.95 -3.53 -2.79
C GLN A 158 -3.48 -2.10 -3.05
N LEU A 159 -4.44 -1.24 -3.38
CA LEU A 159 -4.20 0.19 -3.58
C LEU A 159 -4.66 0.99 -2.37
N HIS A 160 -5.94 0.85 -2.03
CA HIS A 160 -6.56 1.57 -0.93
C HIS A 160 -7.06 0.61 0.14
N MET A 161 -6.53 0.77 1.35
CA MET A 161 -7.02 0.05 2.51
C MET A 161 -8.19 0.78 3.11
N ILE A 162 -9.12 0.01 3.69
CA ILE A 162 -10.24 0.56 4.42
C ILE A 162 -9.73 1.12 5.73
N GLN A 163 -9.15 0.25 6.58
CA GLN A 163 -8.70 0.61 7.91
C GLN A 163 -7.93 -0.55 8.55
N ALA A 164 -7.04 -0.26 9.50
CA ALA A 164 -6.58 -1.24 10.47
C ALA A 164 -6.97 -0.88 11.92
N VAL A 165 -7.22 -1.90 12.73
CA VAL A 165 -7.57 -1.78 14.16
C VAL A 165 -6.73 -2.74 14.98
N PHE A 166 -6.15 -2.25 16.07
CA PHE A 166 -5.36 -3.05 17.00
C PHE A 166 -6.26 -3.55 18.14
N ASP A 167 -6.25 -4.85 18.37
CA ASP A 167 -6.90 -5.53 19.49
C ASP A 167 -5.83 -5.78 20.57
N GLU A 168 -5.68 -4.84 21.50
CA GLU A 168 -4.66 -4.86 22.56
C GLU A 168 -4.74 -6.12 23.42
N GLU A 169 -5.95 -6.61 23.73
CA GLU A 169 -6.17 -7.77 24.60
C GLU A 169 -5.65 -9.07 23.97
N LYS A 170 -5.73 -9.18 22.64
CA LYS A 170 -5.31 -10.36 21.88
C LYS A 170 -3.98 -10.18 21.17
N ASN A 171 -3.44 -8.96 21.17
CA ASN A 171 -2.26 -8.57 20.42
C ASN A 171 -2.39 -8.88 18.92
N LEU A 172 -3.54 -8.53 18.34
CA LEU A 172 -3.86 -8.76 16.92
C LEU A 172 -4.09 -7.44 16.19
N ILE A 173 -3.65 -7.34 14.94
CA ILE A 173 -4.12 -6.29 14.02
C ILE A 173 -5.14 -6.89 13.07
N LYS A 174 -6.31 -6.24 12.96
CA LYS A 174 -7.30 -6.53 11.94
C LYS A 174 -7.21 -5.46 10.86
N LEU A 175 -6.84 -5.86 9.66
CA LEU A 175 -6.78 -4.98 8.49
C LEU A 175 -7.97 -5.26 7.59
N ASP A 176 -8.85 -4.28 7.45
CA ASP A 176 -9.88 -4.25 6.42
C ASP A 176 -9.31 -3.54 5.19
N THR A 177 -9.47 -4.14 4.02
CA THR A 177 -8.83 -3.69 2.78
C THR A 177 -9.63 -4.11 1.56
N LEU A 178 -9.27 -3.55 0.40
CA LEU A 178 -9.80 -3.95 -0.89
C LEU A 178 -8.71 -4.75 -1.62
N GLN A 179 -9.00 -6.01 -1.92
CA GLN A 179 -8.15 -6.87 -2.72
C GLN A 179 -8.64 -6.86 -4.16
N THR A 180 -7.76 -6.64 -5.14
CA THR A 180 -8.17 -6.70 -6.53
C THR A 180 -8.31 -8.16 -6.98
N GLY A 181 -9.39 -8.51 -7.68
CA GLY A 181 -9.61 -9.86 -8.21
C GLY A 181 -8.67 -10.21 -9.38
N ASN A 182 -8.05 -9.19 -10.00
CA ASN A 182 -6.97 -9.31 -10.97
C ASN A 182 -5.82 -8.39 -10.52
N ALA A 183 -4.64 -8.94 -10.28
CA ALA A 183 -3.50 -8.17 -9.76
C ALA A 183 -2.70 -7.41 -10.84
N ASP A 184 -2.95 -7.63 -12.14
CA ASP A 184 -2.35 -6.88 -13.27
C ASP A 184 -3.29 -5.77 -13.81
N ILE A 185 -4.19 -5.28 -12.96
CA ILE A 185 -5.26 -4.34 -13.35
C ILE A 185 -4.77 -2.97 -13.82
N LEU A 186 -3.58 -2.52 -13.40
CA LEU A 186 -3.11 -1.16 -13.69
C LEU A 186 -2.92 -0.90 -15.19
N LYS A 187 -2.62 -1.94 -15.97
CA LYS A 187 -2.50 -1.84 -17.44
C LYS A 187 -3.82 -1.54 -18.13
N GLU A 188 -4.93 -1.84 -17.47
CA GLU A 188 -6.25 -1.64 -18.05
C GLU A 188 -6.75 -0.19 -17.86
N PHE A 189 -6.21 0.56 -16.91
CA PHE A 189 -6.55 1.97 -16.65
C PHE A 189 -5.83 2.97 -17.57
N THR A 190 -5.77 2.69 -18.87
CA THR A 190 -5.24 3.64 -19.86
C THR A 190 -6.34 4.54 -20.43
N VAL A 191 -5.98 5.76 -20.84
CA VAL A 191 -6.91 6.68 -21.52
C VAL A 191 -7.55 6.03 -22.76
N THR A 192 -6.82 5.16 -23.46
CA THR A 192 -7.36 4.44 -24.62
C THR A 192 -8.42 3.42 -24.20
N ASN A 193 -8.14 2.63 -23.16
CA ASN A 193 -9.08 1.61 -22.68
C ASN A 193 -10.33 2.22 -22.05
N ILE A 194 -10.21 3.32 -21.29
CA ILE A 194 -11.36 3.95 -20.63
C ILE A 194 -12.24 4.81 -21.56
N ASN A 195 -11.75 5.14 -22.76
CA ASN A 195 -12.50 5.96 -23.74
C ASN A 195 -13.25 5.14 -24.79
N VAL A 196 -13.25 3.82 -24.70
CA VAL A 196 -14.05 2.97 -25.59
C VAL A 196 -15.55 3.13 -25.28
N THR A 197 -16.42 2.78 -26.23
CA THR A 197 -17.87 2.95 -26.12
C THR A 197 -18.62 1.74 -26.71
N GLY A 198 -19.91 1.59 -26.39
CA GLY A 198 -20.74 0.46 -26.87
C GLY A 198 -20.21 -0.88 -26.38
N ASP A 199 -20.35 -1.94 -27.18
CA ASP A 199 -19.91 -3.30 -26.82
C ASP A 199 -18.44 -3.38 -26.36
N ALA A 200 -17.56 -2.53 -26.91
CA ALA A 200 -16.16 -2.48 -26.51
C ALA A 200 -15.96 -2.00 -25.06
N LEU A 201 -16.87 -1.18 -24.54
CA LEU A 201 -16.89 -0.76 -23.13
C LEU A 201 -17.26 -1.91 -22.21
N ILE A 202 -18.29 -2.66 -22.57
CA ILE A 202 -18.71 -3.86 -21.84
C ILE A 202 -17.58 -4.89 -21.78
N ASP A 203 -16.95 -5.16 -22.93
CA ASP A 203 -15.80 -6.07 -23.02
C ASP A 203 -14.62 -5.61 -22.16
N MET A 204 -14.31 -4.31 -22.16
CA MET A 204 -13.24 -3.74 -21.34
C MET A 204 -13.59 -3.85 -19.84
N TYR A 205 -14.79 -3.43 -19.45
CA TYR A 205 -15.26 -3.46 -18.07
C TYR A 205 -15.28 -4.89 -17.49
N SER A 206 -15.66 -5.89 -18.31
CA SER A 206 -15.63 -7.30 -17.92
C SER A 206 -14.25 -7.82 -17.52
N LYS A 207 -13.16 -7.19 -17.97
CA LYS A 207 -11.78 -7.53 -17.58
C LYS A 207 -11.39 -6.92 -16.24
N LEU A 208 -12.11 -5.89 -15.79
CA LEU A 208 -11.82 -5.17 -14.56
C LEU A 208 -12.52 -5.79 -13.35
N VAL A 209 -13.71 -6.37 -13.54
CA VAL A 209 -14.58 -6.81 -12.44
C VAL A 209 -14.41 -8.30 -12.06
N PRO A 210 -14.59 -8.66 -10.78
CA PRO A 210 -14.81 -7.76 -9.65
C PRO A 210 -13.52 -7.04 -9.26
N TYR A 211 -13.62 -5.72 -9.09
CA TYR A 211 -12.51 -4.88 -8.64
C TYR A 211 -12.71 -4.50 -7.17
N GLY A 212 -11.67 -4.65 -6.36
CA GLY A 212 -11.68 -4.24 -4.96
C GLY A 212 -12.66 -5.02 -4.08
N GLU A 213 -12.46 -6.33 -3.95
CA GLU A 213 -13.22 -7.16 -3.00
C GLU A 213 -12.86 -6.77 -1.56
N PRO A 214 -13.83 -6.39 -0.71
CA PRO A 214 -13.56 -6.05 0.68
C PRO A 214 -13.28 -7.29 1.51
N VAL A 215 -12.09 -7.32 2.06
CA VAL A 215 -11.59 -8.45 2.83
C VAL A 215 -10.93 -7.99 4.12
N ARG A 216 -10.84 -8.90 5.09
CA ARG A 216 -10.13 -8.73 6.35
C ARG A 216 -8.95 -9.68 6.45
N TYR A 217 -7.79 -9.14 6.76
CA TYR A 217 -6.63 -9.89 7.23
C TYR A 217 -6.47 -9.74 8.74
N ILE A 218 -6.02 -10.80 9.40
CA ILE A 218 -5.73 -10.80 10.83
C ILE A 218 -4.27 -11.16 11.04
N PHE A 219 -3.52 -10.28 11.71
CA PHE A 219 -2.10 -10.47 12.00
C PHE A 219 -1.92 -10.68 13.49
N ASP A 220 -1.29 -11.79 13.86
CA ASP A 220 -0.92 -12.10 15.23
C ASP A 220 0.49 -11.54 15.53
N LEU A 221 0.56 -10.61 16.48
CA LEU A 221 1.79 -9.96 16.90
C LEU A 221 2.41 -10.59 18.15
N SER A 222 1.90 -11.74 18.63
CA SER A 222 2.50 -12.47 19.74
C SER A 222 4.01 -12.65 19.51
N GLU A 223 4.79 -12.43 20.57
CA GLU A 223 6.24 -12.21 20.50
C GLU A 223 6.94 -13.24 19.60
N LYS A 224 7.50 -12.74 18.49
CA LYS A 224 8.44 -13.42 17.62
C LYS A 224 9.71 -12.58 17.61
N ASP A 225 10.74 -13.03 18.32
CA ASP A 225 12.02 -12.32 18.36
C ASP A 225 12.86 -12.54 17.10
N GLU A 226 12.52 -13.54 16.29
CA GLU A 226 13.28 -13.94 15.11
C GLU A 226 12.50 -13.69 13.81
N PRO A 227 13.20 -13.36 12.69
CA PRO A 227 12.58 -13.27 11.37
C PRO A 227 11.92 -14.58 10.97
N VAL A 228 10.62 -14.53 10.64
CA VAL A 228 9.84 -15.70 10.23
C VAL A 228 8.78 -15.31 9.21
N THR A 229 8.48 -16.20 8.27
CA THR A 229 7.35 -16.06 7.35
C THR A 229 6.16 -16.87 7.85
N ILE A 230 5.02 -16.22 7.98
CA ILE A 230 3.75 -16.82 8.41
C ILE A 230 2.75 -16.65 7.27
N SER A 231 2.06 -17.73 6.90
CA SER A 231 0.98 -17.64 5.92
C SER A 231 -0.25 -17.01 6.55
N VAL A 232 -0.84 -16.04 5.86
CA VAL A 232 -2.11 -15.41 6.20
C VAL A 232 -3.09 -15.56 5.04
N SER A 233 -4.36 -15.62 5.38
CA SER A 233 -5.47 -15.66 4.45
C SER A 233 -6.46 -14.59 4.84
N SER A 234 -7.18 -14.08 3.85
CA SER A 234 -8.24 -13.12 4.07
C SER A 234 -9.59 -13.80 4.29
N GLU A 235 -10.48 -13.13 5.01
CA GLU A 235 -11.90 -13.45 5.09
C GLU A 235 -12.71 -12.33 4.44
N LYS A 236 -13.87 -12.65 3.84
CA LYS A 236 -14.76 -11.62 3.30
C LYS A 236 -15.23 -10.70 4.41
N LEU A 237 -15.20 -9.39 4.17
CA LEU A 237 -15.61 -8.41 5.17
C LEU A 237 -17.13 -8.37 5.36
N PHE A 238 -17.87 -8.70 4.30
CA PHE A 238 -19.33 -8.72 4.28
C PHE A 238 -19.83 -10.11 3.86
N ASP A 239 -20.94 -10.56 4.43
CA ASP A 239 -21.61 -11.79 3.99
C ASP A 239 -22.20 -11.60 2.59
N ASP A 240 -22.02 -12.60 1.73
CA ASP A 240 -22.39 -12.59 0.31
C ASP A 240 -23.90 -12.52 0.02
N ASP A 241 -24.79 -12.43 1.03
CA ASP A 241 -26.24 -12.21 0.81
C ASP A 241 -26.55 -10.74 0.46
N MET A 242 -25.75 -10.22 -0.47
CA MET A 242 -25.88 -8.90 -1.09
C MET A 242 -26.72 -9.00 -2.36
N VAL A 243 -27.72 -9.90 -2.38
CA VAL A 243 -28.65 -10.12 -3.52
C VAL A 243 -29.35 -8.82 -3.94
N ASN A 244 -29.52 -7.88 -2.99
CA ASN A 244 -30.10 -6.56 -3.26
C ASN A 244 -29.07 -5.48 -3.68
N PHE A 245 -27.79 -5.83 -3.76
CA PHE A 245 -26.68 -4.95 -4.11
C PHE A 245 -25.78 -5.60 -5.17
N PRO A 246 -26.31 -5.95 -6.36
CA PRO A 246 -25.52 -6.59 -7.43
C PRO A 246 -24.29 -5.77 -7.83
N VAL A 247 -24.33 -4.44 -7.71
CA VAL A 247 -23.18 -3.54 -7.94
C VAL A 247 -21.98 -3.89 -7.05
N TYR A 248 -22.23 -4.36 -5.82
CA TYR A 248 -21.20 -4.79 -4.89
C TYR A 248 -20.62 -6.17 -5.25
N SER A 249 -21.48 -7.11 -5.69
CA SER A 249 -21.08 -8.51 -5.95
C SER A 249 -20.61 -8.78 -7.38
N LEU A 250 -21.00 -7.94 -8.34
CA LEU A 250 -20.73 -8.10 -9.77
C LEU A 250 -19.91 -6.95 -10.35
N GLY A 251 -19.98 -5.77 -9.74
CA GLY A 251 -19.24 -4.58 -10.17
C GLY A 251 -17.86 -4.48 -9.51
N GLY A 252 -17.28 -3.28 -9.60
CA GLY A 252 -16.05 -2.93 -8.90
C GLY A 252 -16.30 -1.84 -7.86
N ILE A 253 -15.58 -1.87 -6.74
CA ILE A 253 -15.59 -0.79 -5.75
C ILE A 253 -14.16 -0.40 -5.38
N ASP A 254 -13.94 0.90 -5.14
CA ASP A 254 -12.68 1.43 -4.63
C ASP A 254 -12.90 2.78 -3.95
N PHE A 255 -11.82 3.45 -3.57
CA PHE A 255 -11.80 4.72 -2.83
C PHE A 255 -12.63 4.61 -1.56
N PRO A 256 -12.28 3.67 -0.65
CA PRO A 256 -12.97 3.49 0.61
C PRO A 256 -12.88 4.75 1.45
N MET A 257 -14.04 5.20 1.94
CA MET A 257 -14.16 6.37 2.80
C MET A 257 -14.99 6.01 4.01
N PHE A 258 -14.56 6.48 5.18
CA PHE A 258 -15.32 6.42 6.41
C PHE A 258 -15.12 7.72 7.19
N CYS A 259 -15.85 7.90 8.29
CA CYS A 259 -15.70 9.09 9.11
C CYS A 259 -14.40 9.02 9.94
N PHE A 260 -13.27 9.35 9.30
CA PHE A 260 -11.93 9.32 9.88
C PHE A 260 -11.86 10.02 11.24
N GLN A 261 -12.46 11.21 11.36
CA GLN A 261 -12.45 11.99 12.60
C GLN A 261 -13.00 11.22 13.82
N ASN A 262 -13.96 10.32 13.60
CA ASN A 262 -14.62 9.60 14.68
C ASN A 262 -14.08 8.17 14.85
N TYR A 263 -13.62 7.54 13.77
CA TYR A 263 -13.37 6.10 13.73
C TYR A 263 -11.95 5.70 13.29
N TYR A 264 -11.05 6.64 13.03
CA TYR A 264 -9.67 6.29 12.70
C TYR A 264 -9.03 5.42 13.80
N CYS A 265 -8.45 4.29 13.40
CA CYS A 265 -7.91 3.24 14.28
C CYS A 265 -8.94 2.63 15.27
N LYS A 266 -10.25 2.81 15.06
CA LYS A 266 -11.35 2.30 15.89
C LYS A 266 -12.37 1.49 15.09
N ILE A 267 -13.12 0.62 15.74
CA ILE A 267 -14.20 -0.13 15.08
C ILE A 267 -15.22 0.86 14.47
N PHE A 268 -15.47 0.72 13.17
CA PHE A 268 -16.45 1.52 12.43
C PHE A 268 -17.73 0.70 12.17
N LYS A 269 -18.80 1.40 11.79
CA LYS A 269 -20.09 0.78 11.44
C LYS A 269 -20.48 0.97 9.98
N TYR A 270 -19.99 2.02 9.34
CA TYR A 270 -20.36 2.40 7.99
C TYR A 270 -19.11 2.74 7.18
N ILE A 271 -19.12 2.31 5.93
CA ILE A 271 -18.13 2.62 4.91
C ILE A 271 -18.85 3.03 3.63
N PHE A 272 -18.21 3.92 2.88
CA PHE A 272 -18.66 4.42 1.60
C PHE A 272 -17.59 4.07 0.55
N PHE A 273 -18.01 3.74 -0.65
CA PHE A 273 -17.12 3.44 -1.77
C PHE A 273 -17.53 4.25 -2.99
N SER A 274 -16.59 4.44 -3.90
CA SER A 274 -16.90 4.75 -5.29
C SER A 274 -17.08 3.45 -6.05
N ASN A 275 -18.15 3.38 -6.84
CA ASN A 275 -18.46 2.20 -7.62
C ASN A 275 -18.01 2.40 -9.07
N PHE A 276 -17.46 1.35 -9.65
CA PHE A 276 -17.29 1.22 -11.09
C PHE A 276 -18.48 0.40 -11.56
N GLU A 277 -19.39 1.00 -12.31
CA GLU A 277 -20.55 0.34 -12.90
C GLU A 277 -20.69 0.83 -14.34
N ASP A 278 -20.99 -0.10 -15.25
CA ASP A 278 -21.56 0.27 -16.53
C ASP A 278 -23.07 0.44 -16.34
N MET A 279 -23.60 1.64 -16.58
CA MET A 279 -25.04 1.85 -16.55
C MET A 279 -25.62 1.39 -17.88
N GLU A 280 -25.95 0.10 -17.99
CA GLU A 280 -26.99 -0.32 -18.92
C GLU A 280 -28.36 0.02 -18.30
N ASP A 281 -29.20 0.71 -19.09
CA ASP A 281 -30.63 0.95 -18.80
C ASP A 281 -31.43 -0.34 -18.56
#